data_AF-I4AIQ6-F1
#
_entry.id   AF-I4AIQ6-F1
#
_cell.length_a   1.000
_cell.length_b   1.000
_cell.length_c   1.000
_cell.angle_alpha   90.00
_cell.angle_beta   90.00
_cell.angle_gamma   90.00
#
_symmetry.space_group_name_H-M   'P 1'
#
loop_
_entity.id
_entity.type
_entity.pdbx_description
1 polymer ?
#
loop_
_entity_poly.entity_id
_entity_poly.type
_entity_poly.pdbx_seq_one_letter_code
_entity_poly.pdbx_strand_id
1 'polypeptide(L)'
;MGSAETRETRDYDPATSIEGTFLFPTSFGKIAVTNTSHSKLLDEVEIYRVELVYSKYPKTNNFQQIQQRKLNLARLNRLEKIAPQLFKSNIEWEFVAHIVNTAAHAKKLYHGFVVYYKMKESEKTIKEETLEVLENSNSEIPIPTFAYNDESEEATFIKEGKQKSNSTYQVFDRQDWKNVVVVCDWTASMYHFATPVLLWHNQKSSQNDTSSIQNFVFFNDGDDTPNKEKKIGSTGGIYATKTANVDEALQIMEKAKAAGTGGDFPENDIEALIYAQKNNPKAKSLVLIADNMASVRDIKLLEELTKSEIPVHILIARTEEIDLIRPEYWDIAIQTKGTIHTLKEDISLEEAIEHKKRLDELASLNKRELKKLERQEKRKIKRKKGRY
;
A
#
# COMPACT_ATOMS: atom_id res chain seq x y z
N MET A 1 5.47 -17.88 29.16
CA MET A 1 4.28 -17.67 28.31
C MET A 1 3.05 -17.99 29.16
N GLY A 2 2.15 -17.02 29.35
CA GLY A 2 0.80 -17.33 29.83
C GLY A 2 0.07 -18.22 28.82
N SER A 3 -1.07 -18.79 29.19
CA SER A 3 -1.85 -19.69 28.32
C SER A 3 -2.26 -18.96 27.04
N ALA A 4 -1.55 -19.18 25.94
CA ALA A 4 -1.92 -18.63 24.64
C ALA A 4 -3.16 -19.39 24.11
N GLU A 5 -4.26 -18.68 23.95
CA GLU A 5 -5.50 -19.24 23.40
C GLU A 5 -5.40 -19.38 21.87
N THR A 6 -6.04 -20.41 21.33
CA THR A 6 -6.11 -20.63 19.88
C THR A 6 -7.49 -20.28 19.38
N ARG A 7 -7.58 -19.23 18.55
CA ARG A 7 -8.79 -18.87 17.83
C ARG A 7 -8.79 -19.54 16.47
N GLU A 8 -9.85 -20.28 16.16
CA GLU A 8 -10.06 -20.81 14.81
C GLU A 8 -10.89 -19.80 13.99
N THR A 9 -10.48 -19.58 12.75
CA THR A 9 -11.15 -18.65 11.84
C THR A 9 -11.23 -19.23 10.43
N ARG A 10 -12.17 -18.75 9.62
CA ARG A 10 -12.25 -19.06 8.19
C ARG A 10 -11.67 -17.92 7.35
N ASP A 11 -11.94 -16.70 7.77
CA ASP A 11 -11.51 -15.47 7.11
C ASP A 11 -10.79 -14.62 8.15
N TYR A 12 -9.48 -14.47 7.97
CA TYR A 12 -8.65 -13.60 8.79
C TYR A 12 -7.47 -13.17 7.95
N ASP A 13 -7.43 -11.89 7.62
CA ASP A 13 -6.30 -11.28 6.95
C ASP A 13 -5.67 -10.27 7.92
N PRO A 14 -4.43 -10.50 8.37
CA PRO A 14 -3.76 -9.54 9.22
C PRO A 14 -3.45 -8.19 8.55
N ALA A 15 -3.72 -8.06 7.24
CA ALA A 15 -3.73 -6.76 6.56
C ALA A 15 -4.90 -5.85 6.99
N THR A 16 -5.96 -6.40 7.60
CA THR A 16 -7.13 -5.63 8.05
C THR A 16 -7.05 -5.15 9.49
N SER A 17 -5.92 -5.37 10.18
CA SER A 17 -5.81 -4.99 11.59
C SER A 17 -5.51 -3.50 11.75
N ILE A 18 -6.39 -2.84 12.50
CA ILE A 18 -6.41 -1.40 12.73
C ILE A 18 -5.25 -1.03 13.67
N GLU A 19 -4.35 -0.20 13.16
CA GLU A 19 -3.15 0.38 13.81
C GLU A 19 -1.93 -0.53 14.08
N GLY A 20 -0.77 -0.02 13.63
CA GLY A 20 0.57 -0.42 14.07
C GLY A 20 0.88 -1.91 14.02
N THR A 21 1.05 -2.49 12.84
CA THR A 21 1.46 -3.91 12.70
C THR A 21 2.81 -4.08 12.01
N PHE A 22 3.64 -4.99 12.52
CA PHE A 22 4.78 -5.54 11.81
C PHE A 22 4.51 -6.99 11.42
N LEU A 23 4.65 -7.28 10.13
CA LEU A 23 4.52 -8.64 9.62
C LEU A 23 5.89 -9.32 9.55
N PHE A 24 5.93 -10.55 10.06
CA PHE A 24 7.06 -11.48 9.94
C PHE A 24 6.58 -12.74 9.21
N PRO A 25 6.52 -12.72 7.87
CA PRO A 25 5.89 -13.78 7.10
C PRO A 25 6.73 -15.06 7.12
N THR A 26 6.04 -16.18 7.01
CA THR A 26 6.60 -17.51 6.77
C THR A 26 5.88 -18.12 5.58
N SER A 27 6.57 -18.81 4.69
CA SER A 27 5.87 -19.54 3.63
C SER A 27 5.09 -20.74 4.21
N PHE A 28 4.02 -21.15 3.55
CA PHE A 28 3.25 -22.34 3.91
C PHE A 28 4.14 -23.57 4.14
N GLY A 29 4.02 -24.20 5.31
CA GLY A 29 4.80 -25.38 5.68
C GLY A 29 6.30 -25.13 5.92
N LYS A 30 6.76 -23.87 5.98
CA LYS A 30 8.17 -23.51 6.19
C LYS A 30 8.40 -22.88 7.55
N ILE A 31 9.62 -23.08 8.08
CA ILE A 31 10.09 -22.54 9.36
C ILE A 31 10.72 -21.15 9.19
N ALA A 32 11.22 -20.85 7.98
CA ALA A 32 11.96 -19.62 7.72
C ALA A 32 11.03 -18.40 7.88
N VAL A 33 11.39 -17.54 8.83
CA VAL A 33 10.82 -16.21 9.01
C VAL A 33 11.53 -15.26 8.07
N THR A 34 10.76 -14.57 7.25
CA THR A 34 11.22 -13.57 6.28
C THR A 34 10.97 -12.16 6.82
N ASN A 35 11.53 -11.15 6.15
CA ASN A 35 11.46 -9.74 6.57
C ASN A 35 12.04 -9.48 7.97
N THR A 36 13.25 -9.99 8.24
CA THR A 36 13.93 -9.82 9.53
C THR A 36 14.38 -8.38 9.78
N SER A 37 14.29 -7.48 8.80
CA SER A 37 14.58 -6.05 8.93
C SER A 37 13.70 -5.36 9.97
N HIS A 38 12.44 -5.78 10.10
CA HIS A 38 11.50 -5.24 11.08
C HIS A 38 11.94 -5.49 12.53
N SER A 39 12.82 -6.45 12.80
CA SER A 39 13.28 -6.71 14.17
C SER A 39 14.03 -5.53 14.80
N LYS A 40 14.56 -4.62 13.97
CA LYS A 40 15.22 -3.39 14.44
C LYS A 40 14.24 -2.31 14.86
N LEU A 41 13.03 -2.30 14.28
CA LEU A 41 11.99 -1.32 14.57
C LEU A 41 11.22 -1.64 15.86
N LEU A 42 11.30 -2.89 16.32
CA LEU A 42 10.63 -3.36 17.54
C LEU A 42 11.11 -2.63 18.81
N ASP A 43 12.31 -2.06 18.80
CA ASP A 43 12.84 -1.32 19.96
C ASP A 43 12.28 0.12 20.04
N GLU A 44 11.75 0.64 18.94
CA GLU A 44 11.26 2.01 18.82
C GLU A 44 9.79 2.15 19.26
N VAL A 45 9.03 1.06 19.20
CA VAL A 45 7.58 1.02 19.47
C VAL A 45 7.26 0.32 20.80
N GLU A 46 6.03 0.44 21.28
CA GLU A 46 5.53 -0.36 22.41
C GLU A 46 4.69 -1.52 21.87
N ILE A 47 5.20 -2.74 22.03
CA ILE A 47 4.56 -3.97 21.54
C ILE A 47 3.60 -4.47 22.61
N TYR A 48 2.35 -4.73 22.22
CA TYR A 48 1.33 -5.18 23.17
C TYR A 48 0.76 -6.57 22.82
N ARG A 49 0.78 -7.00 21.55
CA ARG A 49 0.26 -8.31 21.14
C ARG A 49 1.05 -8.93 19.99
N VAL A 50 1.15 -10.26 19.98
CA VAL A 50 1.69 -11.04 18.86
C VAL A 50 0.75 -12.18 18.51
N GLU A 51 0.41 -12.29 17.24
CA GLU A 51 -0.37 -13.40 16.71
C GLU A 51 0.49 -14.31 15.85
N LEU A 52 0.43 -15.62 16.09
CA LEU A 52 0.92 -16.62 15.14
C LEU A 52 -0.23 -17.10 14.27
N VAL A 53 -0.18 -16.71 13.00
CA VAL A 53 -1.19 -17.03 12.00
C VAL A 53 -0.75 -18.25 11.21
N TYR A 54 -1.60 -19.27 11.13
CA TYR A 54 -1.31 -20.48 10.36
C TYR A 54 -2.58 -21.18 9.89
N SER A 55 -2.47 -21.99 8.84
CA SER A 55 -3.57 -22.80 8.32
C SER A 55 -3.56 -24.21 8.91
N LYS A 56 -4.73 -24.71 9.27
CA LYS A 56 -5.01 -26.10 9.66
C LYS A 56 -5.64 -26.82 8.47
N TYR A 57 -4.93 -27.80 7.91
CA TYR A 57 -5.31 -28.56 6.71
C TYR A 57 -5.05 -30.07 6.87
N PRO A 58 -5.92 -30.97 6.35
CA PRO A 58 -7.39 -31.05 6.44
C PRO A 58 -7.85 -31.66 7.79
N LYS A 59 -9.16 -31.81 8.01
CA LYS A 59 -9.79 -32.28 9.26
C LYS A 59 -9.16 -33.58 9.81
N THR A 60 -8.53 -33.43 10.97
CA THR A 60 -8.37 -34.45 12.03
C THR A 60 -7.71 -35.77 11.66
N ASN A 61 -6.37 -35.79 11.69
CA ASN A 61 -5.66 -36.90 12.34
C ASN A 61 -4.71 -36.33 13.42
N ASN A 62 -4.51 -37.04 14.53
CA ASN A 62 -3.64 -36.59 15.62
C ASN A 62 -2.20 -36.30 15.16
N PHE A 63 -1.74 -37.02 14.14
CA PHE A 63 -0.39 -36.88 13.59
C PHE A 63 -0.15 -35.54 12.90
N GLN A 64 -1.13 -34.98 12.17
CA GLN A 64 -1.06 -33.66 11.55
C GLN A 64 -1.15 -32.54 12.59
N GLN A 65 -1.96 -32.73 13.64
CA GLN A 65 -1.97 -31.80 14.78
C GLN A 65 -0.61 -31.76 15.48
N ILE A 66 0.02 -32.92 15.67
CA ILE A 66 1.37 -33.02 16.23
C ILE A 66 2.41 -32.36 15.31
N GLN A 67 2.33 -32.59 14.00
CA GLN A 67 3.24 -31.97 13.03
C GLN A 67 3.08 -30.45 12.97
N GLN A 68 1.84 -29.94 12.96
CA GLN A 68 1.57 -28.51 12.96
C GLN A 68 2.07 -27.87 14.26
N ARG A 69 1.87 -28.53 15.41
CA ARG A 69 2.44 -28.09 16.69
C ARG A 69 3.97 -28.02 16.64
N LYS A 70 4.63 -29.05 16.09
CA LYS A 70 6.09 -29.06 15.90
C LYS A 70 6.56 -27.94 14.97
N LEU A 71 5.84 -27.68 13.88
CA LEU A 71 6.16 -26.61 12.93
C LEU A 71 6.01 -25.23 13.59
N ASN A 72 4.92 -25.00 14.31
CA ASN A 72 4.68 -23.75 15.03
C ASN A 72 5.73 -23.52 16.11
N LEU A 73 6.11 -24.55 16.87
CA LEU A 73 7.20 -24.48 17.84
C LEU A 73 8.53 -24.12 17.18
N ALA A 74 8.85 -24.74 16.03
CA ALA A 74 10.07 -24.43 15.28
C ALA A 74 10.07 -22.99 14.74
N ARG A 75 8.92 -22.47 14.31
CA ARG A 75 8.74 -21.07 13.89
C ARG A 75 8.94 -20.11 15.05
N LEU A 76 8.37 -20.40 16.23
CA LEU A 76 8.56 -19.60 17.44
C LEU A 76 10.03 -19.55 17.85
N ASN A 77 10.72 -20.70 17.91
CA ASN A 77 12.15 -20.77 18.19
C ASN A 77 12.99 -20.00 17.16
N ARG A 78 12.52 -19.89 15.91
CA ARG A 78 13.19 -19.11 14.87
C ARG A 78 12.95 -17.61 15.06
N LEU A 79 11.72 -17.21 15.37
CA LEU A 79 11.36 -15.83 15.66
C LEU A 79 12.12 -15.31 16.90
N GLU A 80 12.21 -16.10 17.97
CA GLU A 80 12.94 -15.73 19.18
C GLU A 80 14.42 -15.42 18.90
N LYS A 81 15.04 -16.15 17.97
CA LYS A 81 16.43 -15.86 17.55
C LYS A 81 16.57 -14.57 16.74
N ILE A 82 15.51 -14.14 16.06
CA ILE A 82 15.51 -12.96 15.17
C ILE A 82 15.07 -11.71 15.92
N ALA A 83 14.08 -11.87 16.80
CA ALA A 83 13.40 -10.82 17.53
C ALA A 83 13.16 -11.27 19.00
N PRO A 84 14.22 -11.45 19.80
CA PRO A 84 14.11 -11.94 21.18
C PRO A 84 13.30 -11.00 22.07
N GLN A 85 13.17 -9.72 21.72
CA GLN A 85 12.37 -8.75 22.48
C GLN A 85 10.87 -9.06 22.50
N LEU A 86 10.34 -9.82 21.52
CA LEU A 86 8.94 -10.27 21.50
C LEU A 86 8.61 -11.30 22.59
N PHE A 87 9.63 -11.90 23.20
CA PHE A 87 9.49 -12.97 24.19
C PHE A 87 9.74 -12.48 25.63
N LYS A 88 9.86 -11.16 25.83
CA LYS A 88 9.90 -10.52 27.16
C LYS A 88 8.51 -10.60 27.83
N SER A 89 8.46 -10.47 29.17
CA SER A 89 7.20 -10.48 29.92
C SER A 89 6.34 -9.25 29.58
N ASN A 90 5.01 -9.43 29.49
CA ASN A 90 3.95 -8.43 29.22
C ASN A 90 3.47 -8.26 27.76
N ILE A 91 3.71 -9.26 26.89
CA ILE A 91 3.16 -9.28 25.53
C ILE A 91 2.07 -10.36 25.46
N GLU A 92 0.89 -10.01 24.94
CA GLU A 92 -0.19 -10.96 24.70
C GLU A 92 0.11 -11.84 23.49
N TRP A 93 -0.18 -13.14 23.60
CA TRP A 93 0.06 -14.09 22.52
C TRP A 93 -1.23 -14.84 22.16
N GLU A 94 -1.59 -14.81 20.89
CA GLU A 94 -2.72 -15.54 20.35
C GLU A 94 -2.30 -16.38 19.15
N PHE A 95 -2.90 -17.57 19.02
CA PHE A 95 -2.67 -18.46 17.89
C PHE A 95 -3.91 -18.40 17.00
N VAL A 96 -3.77 -17.93 15.77
CA VAL A 96 -4.88 -17.80 14.83
C VAL A 96 -4.77 -18.92 13.78
N ALA A 97 -5.72 -19.85 13.84
CA ALA A 97 -5.74 -21.03 12.99
C ALA A 97 -6.82 -20.93 11.90
N HIS A 98 -6.42 -20.77 10.64
CA HIS A 98 -7.35 -20.84 9.52
C HIS A 98 -7.81 -22.27 9.26
N ILE A 99 -9.11 -22.53 9.33
CA ILE A 99 -9.68 -23.82 8.99
C ILE A 99 -9.83 -23.91 7.47
N VAL A 100 -8.97 -24.72 6.83
CA VAL A 100 -9.00 -24.90 5.37
C VAL A 100 -9.02 -26.38 4.97
N ASN A 101 -9.73 -26.65 3.87
CA ASN A 101 -9.96 -28.02 3.39
C ASN A 101 -9.02 -28.44 2.25
N THR A 102 -8.18 -27.55 1.72
CA THR A 102 -7.23 -27.85 0.63
C THR A 102 -5.86 -27.22 0.89
N ALA A 103 -4.77 -27.92 0.53
CA ALA A 103 -3.42 -27.36 0.60
C ALA A 103 -3.24 -26.17 -0.35
N ALA A 104 -3.98 -26.16 -1.46
CA ALA A 104 -3.99 -25.06 -2.41
C ALA A 104 -4.56 -23.78 -1.80
N HIS A 105 -5.66 -23.88 -1.04
CA HIS A 105 -6.21 -22.75 -0.29
C HIS A 105 -5.27 -22.35 0.85
N ALA A 106 -4.77 -23.34 1.59
CA ALA A 106 -3.83 -23.11 2.68
C ALA A 106 -2.60 -22.29 2.25
N LYS A 107 -2.04 -22.54 1.06
CA LYS A 107 -0.88 -21.82 0.52
C LYS A 107 -1.13 -20.34 0.20
N LYS A 108 -2.38 -19.93 0.00
CA LYS A 108 -2.76 -18.56 -0.35
C LYS A 108 -2.94 -17.67 0.87
N LEU A 109 -3.19 -18.27 2.04
CA LEU A 109 -3.38 -17.55 3.28
C LEU A 109 -2.05 -17.06 3.84
N TYR A 110 -2.10 -15.98 4.62
CA TYR A 110 -0.93 -15.54 5.37
C TYR A 110 -0.53 -16.60 6.41
N HIS A 111 0.76 -16.93 6.46
CA HIS A 111 1.36 -17.63 7.61
C HIS A 111 2.50 -16.78 8.13
N GLY A 112 2.65 -16.71 9.44
CA GLY A 112 3.73 -15.96 10.05
C GLY A 112 3.27 -15.26 11.30
N PHE A 113 4.01 -14.24 11.71
CA PHE A 113 3.71 -13.49 12.91
C PHE A 113 3.20 -12.10 12.57
N VAL A 114 2.22 -11.65 13.34
CA VAL A 114 1.66 -10.30 13.27
C VAL A 114 1.95 -9.67 14.61
N VAL A 115 2.77 -8.64 14.61
CA VAL A 115 3.20 -7.95 15.83
C VAL A 115 2.47 -6.64 15.91
N TYR A 116 1.63 -6.49 16.91
CA TYR A 116 0.86 -5.29 17.18
C TYR A 116 1.62 -4.37 18.11
N TYR A 117 1.69 -3.11 17.74
CA TYR A 117 2.38 -2.07 18.48
C TYR A 117 1.58 -0.78 18.51
N LYS A 118 1.86 0.04 19.51
CA LYS A 118 1.46 1.44 19.56
C LYS A 118 2.71 2.32 19.55
N MET A 119 2.58 3.51 18.98
CA MET A 119 3.62 4.53 19.11
C MET A 119 3.73 4.92 20.58
N LYS A 120 4.95 5.13 21.07
CA LYS A 120 5.16 5.66 22.42
C LYS A 120 4.58 7.08 22.44
N GLU A 121 3.59 7.33 23.28
CA GLU A 121 2.88 8.61 23.30
C GLU A 121 3.83 9.78 23.59
N SER A 122 3.73 10.84 22.77
CA SER A 122 3.99 12.20 23.20
C SER A 122 2.65 12.87 23.48
N GLU A 123 2.43 13.30 24.72
CA GLU A 123 1.15 13.84 25.20
C GLU A 123 0.70 15.10 24.42
N LYS A 124 -0.50 15.08 23.83
CA LYS A 124 -1.56 16.08 24.12
C LYS A 124 -2.91 15.81 23.40
N THR A 125 -3.92 15.81 24.26
CA THR A 125 -5.38 15.70 24.15
C THR A 125 -6.04 16.93 23.48
N ILE A 126 -7.20 16.76 22.80
CA ILE A 126 -8.51 17.40 23.10
C ILE A 126 -9.62 16.82 22.19
N LYS A 127 -10.81 16.74 22.82
CA LYS A 127 -12.12 16.18 22.44
C LYS A 127 -12.92 17.14 21.56
N GLU A 128 -13.84 16.62 20.75
CA GLU A 128 -14.96 17.39 20.17
C GLU A 128 -16.27 16.57 20.15
N GLU A 129 -17.38 17.28 20.40
CA GLU A 129 -18.78 16.82 20.44
C GLU A 129 -19.53 17.17 19.13
N THR A 130 -20.35 16.21 18.71
CA THR A 130 -21.52 16.12 17.77
C THR A 130 -22.32 17.41 17.44
N LEU A 131 -22.60 17.75 16.15
CA LEU A 131 -23.63 17.30 15.16
C LEU A 131 -25.01 17.99 15.24
N GLU A 132 -25.51 18.53 14.09
CA GLU A 132 -26.86 18.32 13.46
C GLU A 132 -27.13 19.34 12.31
N VAL A 133 -27.21 18.93 11.03
CA VAL A 133 -28.38 18.51 10.16
C VAL A 133 -29.11 19.68 9.44
N LEU A 134 -29.25 19.58 8.10
CA LEU A 134 -30.53 19.71 7.35
C LEU A 134 -30.39 19.38 5.84
N GLU A 135 -31.37 18.65 5.33
CA GLU A 135 -31.44 17.96 4.04
C GLU A 135 -32.19 18.71 2.90
N ASN A 136 -32.04 18.14 1.69
CA ASN A 136 -33.05 17.88 0.62
C ASN A 136 -33.15 18.81 -0.62
N SER A 137 -32.88 18.23 -1.80
CA SER A 137 -33.91 18.00 -2.86
C SER A 137 -33.42 17.12 -4.04
N ASN A 138 -34.31 16.24 -4.52
CA ASN A 138 -34.13 15.14 -5.48
C ASN A 138 -34.27 15.52 -6.97
N SER A 139 -33.66 14.72 -7.86
CA SER A 139 -34.27 14.21 -9.12
C SER A 139 -33.48 13.01 -9.70
N GLU A 140 -34.18 11.91 -10.00
CA GLU A 140 -33.68 10.54 -10.16
C GLU A 140 -33.27 10.11 -11.59
N ILE A 141 -32.21 9.28 -11.65
CA ILE A 141 -32.00 8.18 -12.60
C ILE A 141 -31.67 6.97 -11.70
N PRO A 142 -32.17 5.74 -11.92
CA PRO A 142 -32.06 4.67 -10.93
C PRO A 142 -30.61 4.16 -10.82
N ILE A 143 -29.97 4.56 -9.71
CA ILE A 143 -28.67 4.08 -9.23
C ILE A 143 -28.99 2.91 -8.28
N PRO A 144 -28.28 1.76 -8.35
CA PRO A 144 -28.37 0.75 -7.31
C PRO A 144 -28.05 1.40 -5.95
N THR A 145 -29.01 1.42 -5.03
CA THR A 145 -28.84 2.00 -3.69
C THR A 145 -27.87 1.16 -2.89
N PHE A 146 -26.58 1.46 -3.03
CA PHE A 146 -25.64 1.28 -1.93
C PHE A 146 -25.90 2.45 -0.98
N ALA A 147 -26.33 2.18 0.24
CA ALA A 147 -26.40 3.22 1.26
C ALA A 147 -24.96 3.75 1.41
N TYR A 148 -24.71 5.00 1.03
CA TYR A 148 -23.46 5.67 1.36
C TYR A 148 -23.34 5.60 2.88
N ASN A 149 -22.43 4.77 3.38
CA ASN A 149 -22.19 4.69 4.79
C ASN A 149 -21.28 5.86 5.15
N ASP A 150 -21.88 6.94 5.62
CA ASP A 150 -21.19 8.13 6.11
C ASP A 150 -20.32 7.83 7.37
N GLU A 151 -20.29 6.56 7.80
CA GLU A 151 -19.46 5.98 8.86
C GLU A 151 -18.27 5.15 8.32
N SER A 152 -17.93 5.17 7.03
CA SER A 152 -16.71 4.49 6.56
C SER A 152 -15.46 5.06 7.24
N GLU A 153 -14.40 4.26 7.36
CA GLU A 153 -13.13 4.72 7.96
C GLU A 153 -12.57 5.92 7.19
N GLU A 154 -12.70 5.88 5.86
CA GLU A 154 -12.29 6.93 4.95
C GLU A 154 -13.14 8.20 5.16
N ALA A 155 -14.47 8.09 5.19
CA ALA A 155 -15.36 9.22 5.45
C ALA A 155 -15.11 9.84 6.83
N THR A 156 -14.90 9.01 7.85
CA THR A 156 -14.56 9.44 9.22
C THR A 156 -13.25 10.22 9.23
N PHE A 157 -12.21 9.70 8.58
CA PHE A 157 -10.92 10.38 8.47
C PHE A 157 -11.02 11.74 7.75
N ILE A 158 -11.80 11.83 6.67
CA ILE A 158 -12.04 13.09 5.96
C ILE A 158 -12.75 14.10 6.87
N LYS A 159 -13.78 13.67 7.60
CA LYS A 159 -14.56 14.51 8.54
C LYS A 159 -13.73 15.01 9.71
N GLU A 160 -12.90 14.15 10.29
CA GLU A 160 -11.97 14.56 11.36
C GLU A 160 -11.03 15.68 10.90
N GLY A 161 -10.74 15.76 9.61
CA GLY A 161 -9.94 16.83 9.04
C GLY A 161 -8.46 16.80 9.45
N LYS A 162 -8.03 15.78 10.19
CA LYS A 162 -6.70 15.69 10.78
C LYS A 162 -5.66 15.29 9.74
N GLN A 163 -4.81 16.24 9.40
CA GLN A 163 -3.66 16.01 8.53
C GLN A 163 -2.68 15.04 9.19
N LYS A 164 -2.29 13.99 8.48
CA LYS A 164 -1.21 13.10 8.92
C LYS A 164 0.13 13.66 8.47
N SER A 165 1.09 13.75 9.39
CA SER A 165 2.48 14.05 9.03
C SER A 165 3.08 12.91 8.21
N ASN A 166 3.97 13.24 7.28
CA ASN A 166 4.59 12.31 6.34
C ASN A 166 3.55 11.46 5.62
N SER A 167 2.63 12.12 4.91
CA SER A 167 1.56 11.48 4.15
C SER A 167 1.43 12.10 2.76
N THR A 168 0.66 11.46 1.88
CA THR A 168 0.39 11.93 0.52
C THR A 168 -0.25 13.32 0.50
N TYR A 169 -0.96 13.72 1.57
CA TYR A 169 -1.42 15.10 1.79
C TYR A 169 -0.28 16.10 1.63
N GLN A 170 0.86 15.87 2.29
CA GLN A 170 2.01 16.79 2.28
C GLN A 170 2.73 16.82 0.94
N VAL A 171 2.61 15.75 0.14
CA VAL A 171 3.09 15.75 -1.24
C VAL A 171 2.24 16.71 -2.05
N PHE A 172 0.91 16.54 -2.04
CA PHE A 172 0.02 17.44 -2.77
C PHE A 172 0.13 18.90 -2.30
N ASP A 173 0.34 19.14 -1.00
CA ASP A 173 0.45 20.50 -0.44
C ASP A 173 1.70 21.27 -0.90
N ARG A 174 2.77 20.56 -1.29
CA ARG A 174 4.01 21.18 -1.79
C ARG A 174 4.14 21.20 -3.32
N GLN A 175 3.16 20.64 -4.05
CA GLN A 175 3.16 20.66 -5.52
C GLN A 175 2.27 21.79 -6.08
N ASP A 176 2.64 22.33 -7.24
CA ASP A 176 1.82 23.29 -7.99
C ASP A 176 1.03 22.63 -9.14
N TRP A 177 0.54 21.42 -8.90
CA TRP A 177 -0.26 20.69 -9.89
C TRP A 177 -1.63 21.35 -10.12
N LYS A 178 -1.98 21.56 -11.40
CA LYS A 178 -3.23 22.21 -11.83
C LYS A 178 -3.89 21.41 -12.94
N ASN A 179 -5.22 21.32 -12.94
CA ASN A 179 -6.01 20.55 -13.90
C ASN A 179 -5.52 19.10 -14.05
N VAL A 180 -5.26 18.43 -12.92
CA VAL A 180 -4.77 17.05 -12.91
C VAL A 180 -5.90 16.06 -12.67
N VAL A 181 -5.71 14.83 -13.14
CA VAL A 181 -6.56 13.69 -12.77
C VAL A 181 -5.74 12.83 -11.83
N VAL A 182 -6.29 12.50 -10.67
CA VAL A 182 -5.61 11.62 -9.71
C VAL A 182 -6.03 10.18 -10.00
N VAL A 183 -5.06 9.31 -10.19
CA VAL A 183 -5.24 7.87 -10.43
C VAL A 183 -4.66 7.12 -9.24
N CYS A 184 -5.46 6.31 -8.57
CA CYS A 184 -5.09 5.66 -7.32
C CYS A 184 -5.18 4.14 -7.46
N ASP A 185 -4.10 3.45 -7.07
CA ASP A 185 -4.24 2.07 -6.63
C ASP A 185 -5.18 2.06 -5.42
N TRP A 186 -6.28 1.31 -5.55
CA TRP A 186 -7.33 1.19 -4.56
C TRP A 186 -7.54 -0.26 -4.14
N THR A 187 -6.42 -0.96 -3.93
CA THR A 187 -6.38 -2.22 -3.18
C THR A 187 -6.35 -1.98 -1.68
N ALA A 188 -6.66 -3.01 -0.88
CA ALA A 188 -6.70 -2.92 0.59
C ALA A 188 -5.43 -2.31 1.20
N SER A 189 -4.30 -2.53 0.56
CA SER A 189 -3.01 -2.11 1.05
C SER A 189 -2.68 -0.63 0.79
N MET A 190 -3.49 0.03 -0.04
CA MET A 190 -3.29 1.40 -0.51
C MET A 190 -4.28 2.43 0.03
N TYR A 191 -5.34 2.01 0.75
CA TYR A 191 -6.37 2.91 1.27
C TYR A 191 -5.79 4.10 2.06
N HIS A 192 -4.83 3.84 2.95
CA HIS A 192 -4.21 4.88 3.79
C HIS A 192 -3.29 5.86 3.03
N PHE A 193 -2.94 5.59 1.77
CA PHE A 193 -2.19 6.50 0.92
C PHE A 193 -3.08 7.35 0.01
N ALA A 194 -4.21 6.83 -0.44
CA ALA A 194 -5.10 7.58 -1.31
C ALA A 194 -6.07 8.50 -0.54
N THR A 195 -6.55 8.11 0.65
CA THR A 195 -7.48 8.94 1.44
C THR A 195 -6.92 10.31 1.87
N PRO A 196 -5.63 10.47 2.27
CA PRO A 196 -5.09 11.79 2.59
C PRO A 196 -5.07 12.78 1.41
N VAL A 197 -5.10 12.30 0.16
CA VAL A 197 -5.23 13.16 -1.03
C VAL A 197 -6.65 13.74 -1.14
N LEU A 198 -7.67 12.94 -0.83
CA LEU A 198 -9.04 13.44 -0.75
C LEU A 198 -9.19 14.47 0.38
N LEU A 199 -8.53 14.26 1.52
CA LEU A 199 -8.53 15.24 2.61
C LEU A 199 -7.93 16.57 2.15
N TRP A 200 -6.77 16.51 1.49
CA TRP A 200 -6.14 17.68 0.90
C TRP A 200 -7.07 18.39 -0.08
N HIS A 201 -7.71 17.63 -0.96
CA HIS A 201 -8.65 18.19 -1.93
C HIS A 201 -9.85 18.86 -1.26
N ASN A 202 -10.44 18.24 -0.24
CA ASN A 202 -11.57 18.78 0.52
C ASN A 202 -11.23 20.13 1.17
N GLN A 203 -10.04 20.20 1.80
CA GLN A 203 -9.60 21.39 2.51
C GLN A 203 -9.21 22.53 1.56
N LYS A 204 -8.55 22.23 0.44
CA LYS A 204 -8.07 23.25 -0.51
C LYS A 204 -9.17 23.77 -1.44
N SER A 205 -10.09 22.91 -1.88
CA SER A 205 -11.25 23.35 -2.68
C SER A 205 -12.15 24.33 -1.92
N SER A 206 -12.20 24.21 -0.60
CA SER A 206 -12.95 25.11 0.28
C SER A 206 -12.30 26.49 0.44
N GLN A 207 -11.03 26.67 0.03
CA GLN A 207 -10.25 27.91 0.23
C GLN A 207 -10.16 28.80 -1.02
N ASN A 208 -10.99 28.56 -2.05
CA ASN A 208 -10.92 29.24 -3.37
C ASN A 208 -9.55 29.15 -4.05
N ASP A 209 -8.71 28.18 -3.64
CA ASP A 209 -7.39 28.01 -4.21
C ASP A 209 -7.49 27.26 -5.55
N THR A 210 -6.62 27.66 -6.48
CA THR A 210 -6.64 27.26 -7.90
C THR A 210 -6.18 25.81 -8.12
N SER A 211 -5.95 25.02 -7.07
CA SER A 211 -5.54 23.61 -7.18
C SER A 211 -6.73 22.74 -7.61
N SER A 212 -6.66 22.27 -8.85
CA SER A 212 -7.80 21.68 -9.55
C SER A 212 -7.47 20.24 -9.91
N ILE A 213 -7.62 19.35 -8.93
CA ILE A 213 -7.96 17.97 -9.27
C ILE A 213 -9.29 18.05 -10.02
N GLN A 214 -9.37 17.48 -11.22
CA GLN A 214 -10.58 17.49 -12.04
C GLN A 214 -11.54 16.35 -11.65
N ASN A 215 -10.95 15.20 -11.34
CA ASN A 215 -11.63 13.97 -10.94
C ASN A 215 -10.60 12.93 -10.46
N PHE A 216 -11.13 11.84 -9.93
CA PHE A 216 -10.39 10.71 -9.41
C PHE A 216 -10.70 9.46 -10.23
N VAL A 217 -9.69 8.62 -10.41
CA VAL A 217 -9.78 7.28 -10.96
C VAL A 217 -9.17 6.32 -9.94
N PHE A 218 -9.88 5.26 -9.60
CA PHE A 218 -9.48 4.22 -8.68
C PHE A 218 -9.43 2.90 -9.45
N PHE A 219 -8.44 2.06 -9.17
CA PHE A 219 -8.38 0.71 -9.73
C PHE A 219 -8.11 -0.34 -8.65
N ASN A 220 -8.73 -1.52 -8.78
CA ASN A 220 -8.65 -2.61 -7.80
C ASN A 220 -8.14 -3.93 -8.43
N ASP A 221 -7.52 -3.86 -9.62
CA ASP A 221 -6.99 -5.01 -10.37
C ASP A 221 -8.01 -6.09 -10.72
N GLY A 222 -9.19 -5.62 -11.13
CA GLY A 222 -10.15 -6.39 -11.90
C GLY A 222 -11.28 -7.02 -11.11
N ASP A 223 -11.81 -6.38 -10.07
CA ASP A 223 -13.05 -6.80 -9.39
C ASP A 223 -13.03 -8.27 -8.91
N ASP A 224 -11.97 -8.65 -8.19
CA ASP A 224 -11.71 -10.03 -7.73
C ASP A 224 -11.66 -11.08 -8.86
N THR A 225 -11.48 -10.65 -10.12
CA THR A 225 -11.30 -11.55 -11.26
C THR A 225 -10.16 -12.53 -10.94
N PRO A 226 -10.36 -13.85 -11.14
CA PRO A 226 -9.30 -14.82 -10.89
C PRO A 226 -8.03 -14.48 -11.66
N ASN A 227 -6.86 -14.56 -11.02
CA ASN A 227 -5.59 -14.09 -11.60
C ASN A 227 -5.24 -14.69 -12.99
N LYS A 228 -5.75 -15.88 -13.31
CA LYS A 228 -5.55 -16.53 -14.61
C LYS A 228 -6.39 -15.92 -15.75
N GLU A 229 -7.44 -15.20 -15.38
CA GLU A 229 -8.42 -14.59 -16.29
C GLU A 229 -8.13 -13.10 -16.49
N LYS A 230 -7.30 -12.49 -15.63
CA LYS A 230 -6.77 -11.14 -15.80
C LYS A 230 -5.95 -11.06 -17.08
N LYS A 231 -6.49 -10.40 -18.10
CA LYS A 231 -5.85 -10.19 -19.40
C LYS A 231 -5.40 -8.75 -19.49
N ILE A 232 -4.11 -8.55 -19.78
CA ILE A 232 -3.54 -7.22 -20.01
C ILE A 232 -4.35 -6.48 -21.09
N GLY A 233 -4.79 -5.27 -20.75
CA GLY A 233 -5.61 -4.40 -21.60
C GLY A 233 -7.12 -4.60 -21.44
N SER A 234 -7.53 -5.55 -20.60
CA SER A 234 -8.92 -5.81 -20.27
C SER A 234 -9.07 -6.43 -18.88
N THR A 235 -8.23 -6.04 -17.92
CA THR A 235 -8.27 -6.52 -16.54
C THR A 235 -9.52 -5.98 -15.83
N GLY A 236 -9.91 -4.74 -16.14
CA GLY A 236 -11.11 -4.11 -15.58
C GLY A 236 -10.86 -3.52 -14.20
N GLY A 237 -11.91 -3.42 -13.37
CA GLY A 237 -11.77 -2.89 -12.02
C GLY A 237 -11.41 -1.41 -11.96
N ILE A 238 -11.82 -0.61 -12.96
CA ILE A 238 -11.54 0.82 -13.05
C ILE A 238 -12.81 1.60 -12.72
N TYR A 239 -12.70 2.51 -11.78
CA TYR A 239 -13.79 3.27 -11.19
C TYR A 239 -13.42 4.75 -11.22
N ALA A 240 -14.29 5.61 -11.71
CA ALA A 240 -13.95 7.03 -11.86
C ALA A 240 -15.09 7.94 -11.45
N THR A 241 -14.72 9.07 -10.86
CA THR A 241 -15.64 10.17 -10.61
C THR A 241 -15.79 11.03 -11.87
N LYS A 242 -16.93 11.69 -11.99
CA LYS A 242 -17.19 12.70 -13.03
C LYS A 242 -16.62 14.05 -12.65
N THR A 243 -16.57 14.33 -11.35
CA THR A 243 -16.09 15.59 -10.80
C THR A 243 -15.06 15.34 -9.71
N ALA A 244 -14.49 16.41 -9.16
CA ALA A 244 -13.59 16.33 -8.03
C ALA A 244 -14.32 16.24 -6.67
N ASN A 245 -15.65 16.18 -6.67
CA ASN A 245 -16.43 16.12 -5.43
C ASN A 245 -16.00 14.94 -4.55
N VAL A 246 -15.75 15.23 -3.27
CA VAL A 246 -15.19 14.28 -2.31
C VAL A 246 -16.21 13.20 -1.94
N ASP A 247 -17.50 13.54 -1.82
CA ASP A 247 -18.56 12.57 -1.54
C ASP A 247 -18.72 11.58 -2.71
N GLU A 248 -18.66 12.08 -3.95
CA GLU A 248 -18.62 11.25 -5.16
C GLU A 248 -17.40 10.32 -5.13
N ALA A 249 -16.23 10.83 -4.77
CA ALA A 249 -15.02 10.02 -4.66
C ALA A 249 -15.15 8.92 -3.59
N LEU A 250 -15.69 9.21 -2.41
CA LEU A 250 -15.93 8.23 -1.35
C LEU A 250 -16.93 7.15 -1.79
N GLN A 251 -18.00 7.52 -2.49
CA GLN A 251 -18.95 6.54 -3.05
C GLN A 251 -18.28 5.60 -4.07
N ILE A 252 -17.43 6.16 -4.93
CA ILE A 252 -16.69 5.40 -5.95
C ILE A 252 -15.63 4.49 -5.29
N MET A 253 -14.97 4.94 -4.24
CA MET A 253 -14.02 4.15 -3.44
C MET A 253 -14.71 2.95 -2.78
N GLU A 254 -15.86 3.15 -2.15
CA GLU A 254 -16.64 2.05 -1.54
C GLU A 254 -17.13 1.07 -2.61
N LYS A 255 -17.55 1.57 -3.77
CA LYS A 255 -17.93 0.71 -4.89
C LYS A 255 -16.76 -0.14 -5.39
N ALA A 256 -15.58 0.46 -5.57
CA ALA A 256 -14.38 -0.25 -5.99
C ALA A 256 -13.98 -1.32 -4.97
N LYS A 257 -13.93 -0.95 -3.69
CA LYS A 257 -13.63 -1.84 -2.55
C LYS A 257 -14.60 -3.01 -2.43
N ALA A 258 -15.90 -2.77 -2.64
CA ALA A 258 -16.93 -3.81 -2.59
C ALA A 258 -16.87 -4.76 -3.79
N ALA A 259 -16.37 -4.31 -4.93
CA ALA A 259 -16.19 -5.15 -6.11
C ALA A 259 -14.92 -6.01 -6.05
N GLY A 260 -13.93 -5.58 -5.28
CA GLY A 260 -12.73 -6.34 -5.01
C GLY A 260 -11.68 -5.50 -4.30
N THR A 261 -10.79 -6.16 -3.58
CA THR A 261 -9.73 -5.49 -2.81
C THR A 261 -8.33 -5.76 -3.35
N GLY A 262 -8.25 -6.35 -4.55
CA GLY A 262 -7.04 -6.83 -5.20
C GLY A 262 -6.99 -8.36 -5.30
N GLY A 263 -5.81 -8.92 -5.59
CA GLY A 263 -5.66 -10.38 -5.69
C GLY A 263 -4.24 -10.88 -5.52
N ASP A 264 -3.56 -11.16 -6.63
CA ASP A 264 -2.10 -11.31 -6.65
C ASP A 264 -1.40 -9.96 -6.54
N PHE A 265 -0.10 -10.00 -6.24
CA PHE A 265 0.74 -8.80 -6.07
C PHE A 265 0.89 -7.87 -7.30
N PRO A 266 0.76 -8.32 -8.57
CA PRO A 266 0.81 -7.39 -9.70
C PRO A 266 -0.52 -6.64 -9.92
N GLU A 267 -0.48 -5.36 -10.32
CA GLU A 267 -1.68 -4.50 -10.45
C GLU A 267 -1.79 -3.91 -11.87
N ASN A 268 -2.97 -3.39 -12.25
CA ASN A 268 -3.28 -2.88 -13.60
C ASN A 268 -3.19 -1.34 -13.75
N ASP A 269 -2.07 -0.77 -13.35
CA ASP A 269 -1.83 0.68 -13.32
C ASP A 269 -2.00 1.34 -14.70
N ILE A 270 -1.48 0.73 -15.78
CA ILE A 270 -1.44 1.37 -17.10
C ILE A 270 -2.84 1.43 -17.72
N GLU A 271 -3.67 0.39 -17.55
CA GLU A 271 -5.06 0.40 -17.98
C GLU A 271 -5.84 1.56 -17.32
N ALA A 272 -5.63 1.79 -16.03
CA ALA A 272 -6.25 2.89 -15.30
C ALA A 272 -5.77 4.26 -15.81
N LEU A 273 -4.48 4.41 -16.09
CA LEU A 273 -3.92 5.63 -16.67
C LEU A 273 -4.44 5.90 -18.08
N ILE A 274 -4.50 4.88 -18.95
CA ILE A 274 -5.07 5.01 -20.30
C ILE A 274 -6.55 5.40 -20.23
N TYR A 275 -7.31 4.79 -19.31
CA TYR A 275 -8.69 5.18 -19.06
C TYR A 275 -8.78 6.66 -18.66
N ALA A 276 -7.90 7.13 -17.76
CA ALA A 276 -7.87 8.51 -17.32
C ALA A 276 -7.56 9.48 -18.49
N GLN A 277 -6.58 9.17 -19.34
CA GLN A 277 -6.25 9.99 -20.52
C GLN A 277 -7.42 10.09 -21.50
N LYS A 278 -8.07 8.95 -21.79
CA LYS A 278 -9.18 8.88 -22.75
C LYS A 278 -10.40 9.68 -22.30
N ASN A 279 -10.72 9.63 -21.01
CA ASN A 279 -11.89 10.30 -20.45
C ASN A 279 -11.61 11.75 -20.04
N ASN A 280 -10.34 12.16 -19.96
CA ASN A 280 -9.94 13.50 -19.56
C ASN A 280 -8.87 14.08 -20.51
N PRO A 281 -9.16 14.22 -21.83
CA PRO A 281 -8.17 14.65 -22.81
C PRO A 281 -7.67 16.10 -22.64
N LYS A 282 -8.30 16.87 -21.74
CA LYS A 282 -7.91 18.25 -21.38
C LYS A 282 -7.08 18.32 -20.10
N ALA A 283 -6.80 17.18 -19.46
CA ALA A 283 -5.93 17.14 -18.29
C ALA A 283 -4.52 17.62 -18.65
N LYS A 284 -3.94 18.45 -17.77
CA LYS A 284 -2.55 18.91 -17.96
C LYS A 284 -1.55 17.81 -17.62
N SER A 285 -1.89 16.96 -16.65
CA SER A 285 -1.14 15.77 -16.28
C SER A 285 -2.02 14.82 -15.45
N LEU A 286 -1.53 13.59 -15.27
CA LEU A 286 -2.07 12.61 -14.35
C LEU A 286 -1.14 12.49 -13.14
N VAL A 287 -1.70 12.15 -11.98
CA VAL A 287 -0.93 11.79 -10.78
C VAL A 287 -1.30 10.37 -10.37
N LEU A 288 -0.38 9.43 -10.54
CA LEU A 288 -0.53 8.05 -10.08
C LEU A 288 -0.07 7.91 -8.63
N ILE A 289 -0.94 7.47 -7.72
CA ILE A 289 -0.55 7.01 -6.38
C ILE A 289 -0.31 5.51 -6.46
N ALA A 290 0.97 5.14 -6.51
CA ALA A 290 1.42 3.81 -6.87
C ALA A 290 2.00 3.04 -5.68
N ASP A 291 1.82 1.73 -5.72
CA ASP A 291 2.30 0.83 -4.70
C ASP A 291 3.67 0.23 -5.05
N ASN A 292 4.72 0.58 -4.29
CA ASN A 292 6.06 0.08 -4.59
C ASN A 292 6.29 -1.41 -4.25
N MET A 293 5.37 -2.06 -3.53
CA MET A 293 5.47 -3.50 -3.26
C MET A 293 4.82 -4.35 -4.35
N ALA A 294 3.96 -3.74 -5.18
CA ALA A 294 3.29 -4.36 -6.30
C ALA A 294 4.05 -4.13 -7.62
N SER A 295 3.96 -5.09 -8.54
CA SER A 295 4.51 -4.91 -9.89
C SER A 295 3.46 -4.45 -10.87
N VAL A 296 3.82 -3.57 -11.81
CA VAL A 296 2.91 -3.12 -12.88
C VAL A 296 2.65 -4.26 -13.87
N ARG A 297 1.50 -4.94 -13.76
CA ARG A 297 1.11 -6.13 -14.55
C ARG A 297 1.11 -5.84 -16.04
N ASP A 298 0.61 -4.67 -16.38
CA ASP A 298 0.26 -4.23 -17.72
C ASP A 298 1.28 -3.25 -18.30
N ILE A 299 2.52 -3.26 -17.80
CA ILE A 299 3.63 -2.41 -18.29
C ILE A 299 3.85 -2.52 -19.82
N LYS A 300 3.43 -3.63 -20.43
CA LYS A 300 3.43 -3.82 -21.90
C LYS A 300 2.56 -2.80 -22.65
N LEU A 301 1.65 -2.11 -21.98
CA LEU A 301 0.79 -1.06 -22.53
C LEU A 301 1.44 0.33 -22.46
N LEU A 302 2.65 0.47 -21.93
CA LEU A 302 3.33 1.76 -21.79
C LEU A 302 3.48 2.50 -23.13
N GLU A 303 3.73 1.79 -24.23
CA GLU A 303 3.77 2.40 -25.57
C GLU A 303 2.42 3.01 -25.96
N GLU A 304 1.30 2.39 -25.58
CA GLU A 304 -0.04 2.96 -25.81
C GLU A 304 -0.26 4.21 -24.95
N LEU A 305 0.11 4.13 -23.66
CA LEU A 305 -0.02 5.24 -22.70
C LEU A 305 0.70 6.51 -23.16
N THR A 306 1.85 6.38 -23.81
CA THR A 306 2.69 7.52 -24.21
C THR A 306 2.13 8.29 -25.42
N LYS A 307 1.15 7.74 -26.14
CA LYS A 307 0.57 8.36 -27.35
C LYS A 307 -0.20 9.67 -27.08
N SER A 308 -0.74 9.84 -25.87
CA SER A 308 -1.53 11.05 -25.55
C SER A 308 -0.66 12.28 -25.23
N GLU A 309 0.64 12.08 -25.00
CA GLU A 309 1.59 13.08 -24.51
C GLU A 309 1.21 13.74 -23.16
N ILE A 310 0.19 13.23 -22.44
CA ILE A 310 -0.18 13.72 -21.11
C ILE A 310 0.85 13.18 -20.09
N PRO A 311 1.56 14.04 -19.34
CA PRO A 311 2.52 13.61 -18.33
C PRO A 311 1.90 12.81 -17.19
N VAL A 312 2.62 11.80 -16.71
CA VAL A 312 2.24 11.01 -15.53
C VAL A 312 3.25 11.23 -14.41
N HIS A 313 2.84 11.99 -13.39
CA HIS A 313 3.58 12.13 -12.15
C HIS A 313 3.27 10.93 -11.25
N ILE A 314 4.27 10.35 -10.60
CA ILE A 314 4.09 9.14 -9.78
C ILE A 314 4.42 9.48 -8.33
N LEU A 315 3.45 9.30 -7.45
CA LEU A 315 3.63 9.32 -6.01
C LEU A 315 3.81 7.88 -5.53
N ILE A 316 5.02 7.55 -5.10
CA ILE A 316 5.41 6.23 -4.62
C ILE A 316 5.01 6.05 -3.15
N ALA A 317 4.20 5.03 -2.89
CA ALA A 317 3.90 4.54 -1.56
C ALA A 317 4.84 3.40 -1.15
N ARG A 318 4.99 3.20 0.17
CA ARG A 318 5.69 2.05 0.79
C ARG A 318 7.20 1.96 0.53
N THR A 319 7.83 3.02 0.03
CA THR A 319 9.28 3.24 0.12
C THR A 319 9.60 4.74 0.14
N GLU A 320 10.61 5.11 0.90
CA GLU A 320 11.27 6.43 0.79
C GLU A 320 12.66 6.31 0.16
N GLU A 321 13.16 5.09 0.00
CA GLU A 321 14.49 4.84 -0.56
C GLU A 321 14.39 4.84 -2.08
N ILE A 322 14.95 5.87 -2.71
CA ILE A 322 14.90 6.09 -4.17
C ILE A 322 15.44 4.88 -4.93
N ASP A 323 16.57 4.32 -4.48
CA ASP A 323 17.20 3.15 -5.11
C ASP A 323 16.34 1.87 -5.02
N LEU A 324 15.27 1.87 -4.22
CA LEU A 324 14.32 0.75 -4.08
C LEU A 324 13.01 0.96 -4.84
N ILE A 325 12.84 2.08 -5.53
CA ILE A 325 11.67 2.32 -6.39
C ILE A 325 11.71 1.34 -7.56
N ARG A 326 10.59 0.68 -7.84
CA ARG A 326 10.54 -0.32 -8.91
C ARG A 326 10.85 0.29 -10.29
N PRO A 327 11.63 -0.40 -11.14
CA PRO A 327 12.05 0.10 -12.46
C PRO A 327 10.91 0.61 -13.35
N GLU A 328 9.76 -0.06 -13.31
CA GLU A 328 8.61 0.23 -14.16
C GLU A 328 8.03 1.62 -13.90
N TYR A 329 8.08 2.13 -12.66
CA TYR A 329 7.65 3.49 -12.34
C TYR A 329 8.60 4.54 -12.91
N TRP A 330 9.90 4.27 -12.96
CA TRP A 330 10.84 5.13 -13.69
C TRP A 330 10.52 5.20 -15.17
N ASP A 331 10.25 4.05 -15.79
CA ASP A 331 9.92 3.98 -17.21
C ASP A 331 8.62 4.75 -17.53
N ILE A 332 7.58 4.62 -16.69
CA ILE A 332 6.31 5.36 -16.85
C ILE A 332 6.54 6.88 -16.75
N ALA A 333 7.18 7.35 -15.67
CA ALA A 333 7.40 8.77 -15.47
C ALA A 333 8.26 9.38 -16.60
N ILE A 334 9.37 8.72 -16.96
CA ILE A 334 10.29 9.23 -17.98
C ILE A 334 9.62 9.26 -19.37
N GLN A 335 8.98 8.17 -19.79
CA GLN A 335 8.42 8.08 -21.14
C GLN A 335 7.20 8.97 -21.33
N THR A 336 6.44 9.24 -20.27
CA THR A 336 5.33 10.20 -20.29
C THR A 336 5.78 11.65 -20.02
N LYS A 337 7.06 11.89 -19.71
CA LYS A 337 7.61 13.21 -19.34
C LYS A 337 7.05 13.77 -18.01
N GLY A 338 6.70 12.89 -17.08
CA GLY A 338 6.30 13.22 -15.72
C GLY A 338 7.47 13.25 -14.73
N THR A 339 7.15 13.12 -13.44
CA THR A 339 8.08 13.21 -12.31
C THR A 339 7.80 12.11 -11.28
N ILE A 340 8.71 11.88 -10.34
CA ILE A 340 8.53 10.89 -9.26
C ILE A 340 8.58 11.59 -7.91
N HIS A 341 7.74 11.15 -6.99
CA HIS A 341 7.59 11.73 -5.66
C HIS A 341 7.54 10.62 -4.62
N THR A 342 8.24 10.79 -3.52
CA THR A 342 8.04 10.03 -2.28
C THR A 342 7.36 10.93 -1.24
N LEU A 343 7.17 10.46 -0.01
CA LEU A 343 6.61 11.33 1.03
C LEU A 343 7.58 12.47 1.39
N LYS A 344 8.88 12.26 1.17
CA LYS A 344 9.96 13.20 1.56
C LYS A 344 10.66 13.91 0.41
N GLU A 345 10.75 13.28 -0.76
CA GLU A 345 11.60 13.76 -1.85
C GLU A 345 10.79 13.87 -3.14
N ASP A 346 11.11 14.89 -3.93
CA ASP A 346 10.52 15.13 -5.25
C ASP A 346 11.66 15.05 -6.27
N ILE A 347 11.47 14.24 -7.31
CA ILE A 347 12.48 13.90 -8.32
C ILE A 347 11.97 14.43 -9.66
N SER A 348 12.68 15.42 -10.19
CA SER A 348 12.40 15.99 -11.51
C SER A 348 12.60 14.97 -12.63
N LEU A 349 12.11 15.29 -13.83
CA LEU A 349 12.31 14.44 -15.01
C LEU A 349 13.80 14.25 -15.33
N GLU A 350 14.59 15.32 -15.21
CA GLU A 350 16.03 15.30 -15.46
C GLU A 350 16.75 14.39 -14.45
N GLU A 351 16.42 14.51 -13.17
CA GLU A 351 16.97 13.65 -12.12
C GLU A 351 16.54 12.20 -12.29
N ALA A 352 15.30 11.94 -12.73
CA ALA A 352 14.81 10.60 -13.02
C ALA A 352 15.57 9.96 -14.19
N ILE A 353 15.82 10.71 -15.27
CA ILE A 353 16.62 10.26 -16.41
C ILE A 353 18.06 9.95 -15.97
N GLU A 354 18.67 10.82 -15.17
CA GLU A 354 20.03 10.58 -14.64
C GLU A 354 20.08 9.35 -13.74
N HIS A 355 19.10 9.19 -12.84
CA HIS A 355 19.00 8.06 -11.95
C HIS A 355 18.82 6.75 -12.72
N LYS A 356 17.90 6.71 -13.69
CA LYS A 356 17.67 5.53 -14.52
C LYS A 356 18.91 5.13 -15.31
N LYS A 357 19.61 6.10 -15.90
CA LYS A 357 20.89 5.88 -16.59
C LYS A 357 21.93 5.26 -15.65
N ARG A 358 22.03 5.76 -14.41
CA ARG A 358 22.92 5.19 -13.38
C ARG A 358 22.54 3.75 -13.03
N LEU A 359 21.25 3.44 -12.88
CA LEU A 359 20.79 2.08 -12.62
C LEU A 359 21.14 1.13 -13.77
N ASP A 360 20.95 1.57 -15.02
CA ASP A 360 21.28 0.78 -16.21
C ASP A 360 22.80 0.55 -16.34
N GLU A 361 23.60 1.57 -16.05
CA GLU A 361 25.06 1.45 -15.95
C GLU A 361 25.45 0.41 -14.89
N LEU A 362 24.88 0.48 -13.68
CA LEU A 362 25.13 -0.47 -12.60
C LEU A 362 24.73 -1.90 -12.97
N ALA A 363 23.59 -2.07 -13.66
CA ALA A 363 23.10 -3.37 -14.12
C ALA A 363 24.01 -4.00 -15.20
N SER A 364 24.70 -3.18 -15.99
CA SER A 364 25.63 -3.64 -17.02
C SER A 364 26.99 -4.11 -16.48
N LEU A 365 27.32 -3.78 -15.23
CA LEU A 365 28.63 -4.09 -14.64
C LEU A 365 28.79 -5.57 -14.30
N ASN A 366 30.00 -6.08 -14.50
CA ASN A 366 30.34 -7.42 -14.04
C ASN A 366 30.61 -7.44 -12.52
N LYS A 367 30.61 -8.64 -11.95
CA LYS A 367 30.81 -8.87 -10.50
C LYS A 367 32.12 -8.26 -9.96
N ARG A 368 33.18 -8.17 -10.77
CA ARG A 368 34.47 -7.60 -10.35
C ARG A 368 34.40 -6.07 -10.27
N GLU A 369 33.72 -5.44 -11.22
CA GLU A 369 33.47 -4.00 -11.26
C GLU A 369 32.57 -3.56 -10.11
N LEU A 370 31.48 -4.30 -9.87
CA LEU A 370 30.56 -4.03 -8.75
C LEU A 370 31.31 -4.05 -7.40
N LYS A 371 32.14 -5.08 -7.18
CA LYS A 371 32.95 -5.21 -5.97
C LYS A 371 34.01 -4.10 -5.84
N LYS A 372 34.49 -3.55 -6.95
CA LYS A 372 35.42 -2.40 -6.95
C LYS A 372 34.69 -1.12 -6.53
N LEU A 373 33.49 -0.89 -7.05
CA LEU A 373 32.61 0.21 -6.66
C LEU A 373 32.23 0.17 -5.19
N GLU A 374 31.76 -0.98 -4.69
CA GLU A 374 31.45 -1.16 -3.25
C GLU A 374 32.64 -0.80 -2.35
N ARG A 375 33.86 -1.20 -2.75
CA ARG A 375 35.09 -0.88 -2.01
C ARG A 375 35.39 0.61 -2.05
N GLN A 376 35.14 1.29 -3.17
CA GLN A 376 35.33 2.73 -3.30
C GLN A 376 34.33 3.51 -2.44
N GLU A 377 33.05 3.11 -2.42
CA GLU A 377 32.04 3.73 -1.57
C GLU A 377 32.32 3.53 -0.08
N LYS A 378 32.66 2.31 0.34
CA LYS A 378 33.07 2.03 1.73
C LYS A 378 34.24 2.92 2.17
N ARG A 379 35.18 3.21 1.27
CA ARG A 379 36.29 4.15 1.53
C ARG A 379 35.82 5.60 1.64
N LYS A 380 34.89 6.05 0.80
CA LYS A 380 34.28 7.40 0.89
C LYS A 380 33.53 7.60 2.20
N ILE A 381 32.73 6.62 2.61
CA ILE A 381 31.97 6.65 3.88
C ILE A 381 32.93 6.72 5.07
N LYS A 382 33.99 5.90 5.10
CA LYS A 382 35.01 5.94 6.15
C LYS A 382 35.73 7.30 6.22
N ARG A 383 36.02 7.92 5.07
CA ARG A 383 36.62 9.27 5.02
C ARG A 383 35.68 10.37 5.52
N LYS A 384 34.38 10.28 5.27
CA LYS A 384 33.37 11.22 5.83
C LYS A 384 33.23 11.07 7.35
N LYS A 385 33.30 9.85 7.89
CA LYS A 385 33.19 9.60 9.34
C LYS A 385 34.43 10.01 10.16
N GLY A 386 35.60 10.15 9.53
CA GLY A 386 36.83 10.60 10.20
C GLY A 386 37.06 12.12 10.18
N ARG A 387 36.01 12.92 9.95
CA ARG A 387 36.05 14.39 9.85
C ARG A 387 35.19 15.10 10.91
N TYR A 388 34.78 14.40 11.96
CA TYR A 388 34.17 15.00 13.16
C TYR A 388 35.16 14.93 14.32
#